data_AF-A0A9D8D3Q4-F1
#
_entry.id   AF-A0A9D8D3Q4-F1
#
_cell.length_a   1.000
_cell.length_b   1.000
_cell.length_c   1.000
_cell.angle_alpha   90.00
_cell.angle_beta   90.00
_cell.angle_gamma   90.00
#
_symmetry.space_group_name_H-M   'P 1'
#
loop_
_entity.id
_entity.type
_entity.pdbx_description
1 polymer ?
#
loop_
_entity_poly.entity_id
_entity_poly.type
_entity_poly.pdbx_seq_one_letter_code
_entity_poly.pdbx_strand_id
1 'polypeptide(L)'
;MSEIGTGLQNATGIRSAVARAGYAFVEASDMRNALARFGTLADWPAFAESWNDLEVDTYMADGGRYRRRRFGVWQADRQGAIVRGSHQAHFQTLDYNHLNGGIERWFKPITEAIGDGASLRTVLEYCRALFGRLAPDTARWHIEAHQFRIEARPGEYGKPTPEGMHRDGVDYVLVLLINRRNIRSGTTTIHDLDKRTLGSFTLTDPLDAALVDDARCYHGVTPVEPENPAQPAYRDVLVVTFRQARG
;
A
#
# COMPACT_ATOMS: atom_id res chain seq x y z
N MET A 1 4.04 5.27 -27.88
CA MET A 1 2.61 4.96 -28.12
C MET A 1 2.33 3.63 -27.42
N SER A 2 1.67 3.53 -26.28
CA SER A 2 0.59 4.36 -25.72
C SER A 2 0.90 4.87 -24.31
N GLU A 3 0.92 6.18 -24.14
CA GLU A 3 0.55 6.80 -22.87
C GLU A 3 -0.96 6.57 -22.72
N ILE A 4 -1.34 5.68 -21.82
CA ILE A 4 -2.70 5.67 -21.29
C ILE A 4 -2.60 6.27 -19.90
N GLY A 5 -2.47 7.60 -19.87
CA GLY A 5 -2.93 8.39 -18.74
C GLY A 5 -4.45 8.27 -18.69
N THR A 6 -4.97 7.25 -18.03
CA THR A 6 -6.40 7.21 -17.72
C THR A 6 -6.65 8.17 -16.57
N GLY A 7 -6.97 9.43 -16.90
CA GLY A 7 -7.68 10.32 -16.00
C GLY A 7 -8.96 9.61 -15.55
N LEU A 8 -8.92 9.01 -14.37
CA LEU A 8 -9.97 8.16 -13.82
C LEU A 8 -10.94 9.05 -13.07
N GLN A 9 -11.65 9.91 -13.80
CA GLN A 9 -12.45 11.00 -13.26
C GLN A 9 -13.68 10.61 -12.42
N ASN A 10 -13.85 9.36 -11.94
CA ASN A 10 -14.93 8.98 -11.03
C ASN A 10 -14.64 7.67 -10.29
N ALA A 11 -15.15 7.51 -9.05
CA ALA A 11 -15.02 6.25 -8.28
C ALA A 11 -15.57 5.01 -9.02
N THR A 12 -16.58 5.18 -9.90
CA THR A 12 -17.06 4.13 -10.81
C THR A 12 -15.98 3.69 -11.80
N GLY A 13 -15.14 4.64 -12.25
CA GLY A 13 -13.98 4.39 -13.10
C GLY A 13 -12.94 3.53 -12.38
N ILE A 14 -12.57 3.89 -11.14
CA ILE A 14 -11.55 3.15 -10.37
C ILE A 14 -11.96 1.70 -10.19
N ARG A 15 -13.19 1.45 -9.69
CA ARG A 15 -13.72 0.10 -9.54
C ARG A 15 -13.73 -0.67 -10.86
N SER A 16 -14.16 -0.02 -11.95
CA SER A 16 -14.23 -0.67 -13.26
C SER A 16 -12.85 -1.01 -13.82
N ALA A 17 -11.85 -0.16 -13.56
CA ALA A 17 -10.46 -0.45 -13.92
C ALA A 17 -9.94 -1.68 -13.18
N VAL A 18 -10.11 -1.74 -11.85
CA VAL A 18 -9.71 -2.94 -11.07
C VAL A 18 -10.48 -4.18 -11.54
N ALA A 19 -11.80 -4.10 -11.72
CA ALA A 19 -12.62 -5.22 -12.19
C ALA A 19 -12.18 -5.73 -13.57
N ARG A 20 -11.85 -4.84 -14.51
CA ARG A 20 -11.48 -5.21 -15.88
C ARG A 20 -10.02 -5.64 -16.00
N ALA A 21 -9.10 -4.83 -15.49
CA ALA A 21 -7.66 -4.99 -15.71
C ALA A 21 -6.92 -5.65 -14.54
N GLY A 22 -7.57 -5.83 -13.38
CA GLY A 22 -6.94 -6.33 -12.16
C GLY A 22 -6.16 -5.27 -11.38
N TYR A 23 -6.07 -4.04 -11.89
CA TYR A 23 -5.45 -2.92 -11.18
C TYR A 23 -6.01 -1.55 -11.60
N ALA A 24 -5.69 -0.52 -10.82
CA ALA A 24 -5.86 0.87 -11.19
C ALA A 24 -4.69 1.71 -10.64
N PHE A 25 -4.13 2.58 -11.48
CA PHE A 25 -3.37 3.74 -11.02
C PHE A 25 -4.33 4.92 -10.91
N VAL A 26 -4.29 5.65 -9.80
CA VAL A 26 -5.18 6.78 -9.52
C VAL A 26 -4.32 7.95 -9.08
N GLU A 27 -4.42 9.07 -9.80
CA GLU A 27 -3.70 10.30 -9.47
C GLU A 27 -4.26 10.95 -8.20
N ALA A 28 -3.42 11.72 -7.51
CA ALA A 28 -3.71 12.33 -6.22
C ALA A 28 -5.03 13.13 -6.17
N SER A 29 -5.37 13.85 -7.24
CA SER A 29 -6.60 14.65 -7.33
C SER A 29 -7.85 13.75 -7.33
N ASP A 30 -7.86 12.71 -8.17
CA ASP A 30 -8.94 11.73 -8.27
C ASP A 30 -9.05 10.90 -6.99
N MET A 31 -7.92 10.49 -6.40
CA MET A 31 -7.89 9.75 -5.15
C MET A 31 -8.43 10.60 -3.99
N ARG A 32 -8.04 11.88 -3.90
CA ARG A 32 -8.58 12.82 -2.90
C ARG A 32 -10.09 12.97 -3.03
N ASN A 33 -10.60 13.14 -4.25
CA ASN A 33 -12.03 13.23 -4.53
C ASN A 33 -12.77 11.93 -4.15
N ALA A 34 -12.16 10.77 -4.40
CA ALA A 34 -12.74 9.49 -4.02
C ALA A 34 -12.81 9.33 -2.49
N LEU A 35 -11.75 9.69 -1.75
CA LEU A 35 -11.71 9.64 -0.28
C LEU A 35 -12.70 10.60 0.38
N ALA A 36 -12.86 11.81 -0.15
CA ALA A 36 -13.75 12.83 0.39
C ALA A 36 -15.23 12.40 0.48
N ARG A 37 -15.62 11.33 -0.23
CA ARG A 37 -16.96 10.75 -0.18
C ARG A 37 -17.20 9.83 1.02
N PHE A 38 -16.13 9.42 1.71
CA PHE A 38 -16.18 8.44 2.80
C PHE A 38 -15.79 9.04 4.15
N GLY A 39 -15.27 10.27 4.16
CA GLY A 39 -14.86 10.94 5.38
C GLY A 39 -14.03 12.18 5.09
N THR A 40 -13.20 12.55 6.04
CA THR A 40 -12.35 13.75 5.99
C THR A 40 -10.89 13.38 6.20
N LEU A 41 -10.02 14.15 5.55
CA LEU A 41 -8.57 14.09 5.75
C LEU A 41 -8.11 15.28 6.61
N ALA A 42 -8.93 15.70 7.57
CA ALA A 42 -8.69 16.90 8.40
C ALA A 42 -7.37 16.82 9.20
N ASP A 43 -6.95 15.61 9.56
CA ASP A 43 -5.71 15.32 10.28
C ASP A 43 -4.57 14.87 9.35
N TRP A 44 -4.70 15.06 8.03
CA TRP A 44 -3.69 14.62 7.05
C TRP A 44 -2.26 15.06 7.37
N PRO A 45 -1.99 16.30 7.84
CA PRO A 45 -0.63 16.69 8.21
C PRO A 45 -0.04 15.79 9.30
N ALA A 46 -0.77 15.56 10.39
CA ALA A 46 -0.34 14.68 11.48
C ALA A 46 -0.23 13.21 11.01
N PHE A 47 -1.15 12.77 10.15
CA PHE A 47 -1.11 11.45 9.54
C PHE A 47 0.17 11.23 8.73
N ALA A 48 0.51 12.17 7.83
CA ALA A 48 1.72 12.09 7.01
C ALA A 48 3.01 12.24 7.84
N GLU A 49 3.03 13.11 8.85
CA GLU A 49 4.18 13.30 9.74
C GLU A 49 4.50 12.06 10.58
N SER A 50 3.53 11.17 10.82
CA SER A 50 3.76 9.93 11.58
C SER A 50 4.80 8.99 10.95
N TRP A 51 5.10 9.12 9.65
CA TRP A 51 6.20 8.38 9.00
C TRP A 51 7.59 8.76 9.52
N ASN A 52 7.73 9.89 10.21
CA ASN A 52 8.99 10.31 10.82
C ASN A 52 9.33 9.54 12.10
N ASP A 53 8.36 8.82 12.69
CA ASP A 53 8.50 8.03 13.92
C ASP A 53 8.40 6.50 13.64
N LEU A 54 8.85 6.05 12.47
CA LEU A 54 8.90 4.63 12.12
C LEU A 54 10.20 3.97 12.59
N GLU A 55 10.06 2.76 13.13
CA GLU A 55 11.19 1.92 13.53
C GLU A 55 11.82 1.19 12.37
N VAL A 56 13.12 0.92 12.44
CA VAL A 56 13.81 0.12 11.44
C VAL A 56 13.28 -1.32 11.43
N ASP A 57 13.01 -1.85 10.24
CA ASP A 57 12.63 -3.25 10.05
C ASP A 57 13.85 -4.14 10.33
N THR A 58 13.77 -4.97 11.37
CA THR A 58 14.84 -5.89 11.78
C THR A 58 14.69 -7.29 11.19
N TYR A 59 13.69 -7.53 10.35
CA TYR A 59 13.41 -8.83 9.73
C TYR A 59 13.83 -8.90 8.26
N MET A 60 14.60 -7.91 7.78
CA MET A 60 15.12 -7.87 6.41
C MET A 60 16.20 -8.94 6.21
N ALA A 61 15.85 -10.05 5.53
CA ALA A 61 16.77 -11.17 5.34
C ALA A 61 17.98 -10.85 4.44
N ASP A 62 17.89 -9.81 3.60
CA ASP A 62 19.01 -9.29 2.81
C ASP A 62 19.99 -8.43 3.65
N GLY A 63 19.74 -8.29 4.97
CA GLY A 63 20.52 -7.47 5.88
C GLY A 63 20.29 -5.96 5.72
N GLY A 64 19.39 -5.55 4.83
CA GLY A 64 19.11 -4.15 4.53
C GLY A 64 18.52 -3.40 5.72
N ARG A 65 18.94 -2.14 5.90
CA ARG A 65 18.40 -1.22 6.94
C ARG A 65 17.62 -0.05 6.35
N TYR A 66 17.32 -0.12 5.06
CA TYR A 66 16.63 0.91 4.30
C TYR A 66 15.11 0.95 4.54
N ARG A 67 14.51 -0.05 5.20
CA ARG A 67 13.07 -0.08 5.46
C ARG A 67 12.78 0.26 6.92
N ARG A 68 11.88 1.22 7.14
CA ARG A 68 11.24 1.49 8.43
C ARG A 68 9.75 1.24 8.34
N ARG A 69 9.13 0.77 9.42
CA ARG A 69 7.71 0.44 9.41
C ARG A 69 7.02 0.43 10.76
N ARG A 70 5.69 0.54 10.67
CA ARG A 70 4.72 0.19 11.71
C ARG A 70 3.58 -0.61 11.09
N PHE A 71 2.85 -1.33 11.92
CA PHE A 71 1.83 -2.31 11.50
C PHE A 71 0.55 -2.19 12.32
N GLY A 72 -0.61 -2.43 11.71
CA GLY A 72 -1.88 -2.49 12.42
C GLY A 72 -2.85 -3.44 11.74
N VAL A 73 -3.83 -3.90 12.50
CA VAL A 73 -4.85 -4.84 12.05
C VAL A 73 -6.24 -4.32 12.41
N TRP A 74 -7.17 -4.50 11.48
CA TRP A 74 -8.58 -4.20 11.64
C TRP A 74 -9.44 -5.35 11.11
N GLN A 75 -10.68 -5.41 11.56
CA GLN A 75 -11.71 -6.26 11.01
C GLN A 75 -12.86 -5.39 10.54
N ALA A 76 -13.49 -5.79 9.44
CA ALA A 76 -14.66 -5.10 8.94
C ALA A 76 -15.67 -6.08 8.36
N ASP A 77 -16.89 -6.03 8.85
CA ASP A 77 -18.01 -6.69 8.20
C ASP A 77 -18.47 -5.87 6.98
N ARG A 78 -19.37 -6.44 6.15
CA ARG A 78 -19.92 -5.75 4.98
C ARG A 78 -20.62 -4.43 5.32
N GLN A 79 -21.17 -4.31 6.53
CA GLN A 79 -21.74 -3.09 7.09
C GLN A 79 -21.33 -2.95 8.57
N GLY A 80 -21.43 -1.74 9.11
CA GLY A 80 -21.05 -1.44 10.49
C GLY A 80 -19.68 -0.79 10.60
N ALA A 81 -19.13 -0.77 11.81
CA ALA A 81 -17.86 -0.15 12.11
C ALA A 81 -16.68 -1.02 11.67
N ILE A 82 -15.62 -0.38 11.20
CA ILE A 82 -14.29 -1.00 11.11
C ILE A 82 -13.69 -1.01 12.51
N VAL A 83 -13.41 -2.20 13.04
CA VAL A 83 -12.95 -2.40 14.42
C VAL A 83 -11.46 -2.73 14.42
N ARG A 84 -10.68 -2.04 15.24
CA ARG A 84 -9.26 -2.34 15.42
C ARG A 84 -9.09 -3.68 16.12
N GLY A 85 -8.28 -4.56 15.52
CA GLY A 85 -7.93 -5.85 16.10
C GLY A 85 -6.82 -5.74 17.14
N SER A 86 -6.64 -6.80 17.94
CA SER A 86 -5.46 -6.94 18.79
C SER A 86 -4.19 -6.92 17.97
N HIS A 87 -3.11 -6.38 18.55
CA HIS A 87 -1.80 -6.44 17.91
C HIS A 87 -1.36 -7.90 17.72
N GLN A 88 -0.90 -8.23 16.53
CA GLN A 88 -0.48 -9.57 16.14
C GLN A 88 0.72 -9.50 15.20
N ALA A 89 1.36 -10.65 14.96
CA ALA A 89 2.41 -10.74 13.95
C ALA A 89 1.87 -10.53 12.54
N HIS A 90 2.71 -9.98 11.67
CA HIS A 90 2.55 -10.11 10.23
C HIS A 90 3.16 -11.43 9.78
N PHE A 91 2.37 -12.29 9.13
CA PHE A 91 2.82 -13.58 8.62
C PHE A 91 2.53 -13.70 7.12
N GLN A 92 3.55 -14.07 6.36
CA GLN A 92 3.41 -14.45 4.95
C GLN A 92 4.10 -15.79 4.75
N THR A 93 3.49 -16.66 3.97
CA THR A 93 4.14 -17.92 3.55
C THR A 93 5.32 -17.60 2.61
N LEU A 94 6.24 -18.56 2.47
CA LEU A 94 7.34 -18.44 1.51
C LEU A 94 6.84 -18.34 0.06
N ASP A 95 5.68 -18.90 -0.28
CA ASP A 95 5.11 -18.83 -1.63
C ASP A 95 4.77 -17.40 -2.08
N TYR A 96 4.49 -16.51 -1.13
CA TYR A 96 4.18 -15.10 -1.40
C TYR A 96 5.35 -14.18 -1.08
N ASN A 97 6.15 -14.50 -0.06
CA ASN A 97 7.31 -13.71 0.33
C ASN A 97 8.54 -14.60 0.45
N HIS A 98 9.22 -14.82 -0.67
CA HIS A 98 10.40 -15.68 -0.74
C HIS A 98 11.57 -15.15 0.11
N LEU A 99 11.62 -13.83 0.36
CA LEU A 99 12.72 -13.19 1.11
C LEU A 99 12.51 -13.24 2.62
N ASN A 100 11.30 -12.93 3.09
CA ASN A 100 11.02 -12.70 4.52
C ASN A 100 9.84 -13.56 5.05
N GLY A 101 9.34 -14.51 4.25
CA GLY A 101 8.24 -15.38 4.61
C GLY A 101 8.65 -16.55 5.51
N GLY A 102 7.66 -17.30 5.99
CA GLY A 102 7.87 -18.49 6.82
C GLY A 102 8.12 -18.21 8.31
N ILE A 103 8.11 -16.94 8.72
CA ILE A 103 8.26 -16.51 10.11
C ILE A 103 7.19 -15.50 10.52
N GLU A 104 6.82 -15.49 11.79
CA GLU A 104 6.03 -14.43 12.40
C GLU A 104 6.88 -13.19 12.64
N ARG A 105 6.44 -12.04 12.13
CA ARG A 105 7.17 -10.77 12.29
C ARG A 105 6.36 -9.79 13.12
N TRP A 106 6.83 -9.55 14.34
CA TRP A 106 6.22 -8.61 15.27
C TRP A 106 6.82 -7.21 15.05
N PHE A 107 6.07 -6.33 14.40
CA PHE A 107 6.46 -4.94 14.15
C PHE A 107 5.85 -4.00 15.19
N LYS A 108 6.40 -2.80 15.38
CA LYS A 108 5.75 -1.81 16.24
C LYS A 108 4.34 -1.49 15.73
N PRO A 109 3.36 -1.34 16.63
CA PRO A 109 2.01 -1.00 16.22
C PRO A 109 1.97 0.42 15.63
N ILE A 110 1.09 0.64 14.65
CA ILE A 110 0.58 1.98 14.33
C ILE A 110 0.02 2.56 15.63
N THR A 111 0.33 3.82 15.95
CA THR A 111 -0.11 4.42 17.22
C THR A 111 -1.63 4.54 17.25
N GLU A 112 -2.23 4.59 18.45
CA GLU A 112 -3.69 4.78 18.58
C GLU A 112 -4.14 6.09 17.93
N ALA A 113 -3.44 7.20 18.18
CA ALA A 113 -3.77 8.50 17.59
C ALA A 113 -3.86 8.48 16.05
N ILE A 114 -2.97 7.72 15.39
CA ILE A 114 -2.97 7.57 13.92
C ILE A 114 -3.98 6.49 13.48
N GLY A 115 -4.09 5.40 14.24
CA GLY A 115 -5.03 4.31 14.02
C GLY A 115 -6.50 4.76 14.07
N ASP A 116 -6.78 5.72 14.95
CA ASP A 116 -8.07 6.34 15.20
C ASP A 116 -8.24 7.69 14.49
N GLY A 117 -7.24 8.12 13.72
CA GLY A 117 -7.28 9.34 12.94
C GLY A 117 -8.34 9.31 11.85
N ALA A 118 -8.83 10.50 11.48
CA ALA A 118 -9.84 10.67 10.44
C ALA A 118 -9.32 10.21 9.08
N SER A 119 -8.05 10.48 8.77
CA SER A 119 -7.43 10.10 7.50
C SER A 119 -7.38 8.58 7.32
N LEU A 120 -6.86 7.84 8.32
CA LEU A 120 -6.79 6.39 8.20
C LEU A 120 -8.18 5.76 8.12
N ARG A 121 -9.11 6.18 8.99
CA ARG A 121 -10.50 5.69 8.96
C ARG A 121 -11.15 5.92 7.58
N THR A 122 -10.95 7.11 7.00
CA THR A 122 -11.46 7.44 5.65
C THR A 122 -10.88 6.51 4.57
N VAL A 123 -9.57 6.24 4.62
CA VAL A 123 -8.91 5.31 3.68
C VAL A 123 -9.45 3.89 3.84
N LEU A 124 -9.59 3.39 5.08
CA LEU A 124 -10.11 2.05 5.35
C LEU A 124 -11.57 1.90 4.88
N GLU A 125 -12.41 2.90 5.14
CA GLU A 125 -13.81 2.91 4.68
C GLU A 125 -13.94 2.95 3.16
N TYR A 126 -13.12 3.77 2.50
CA TYR A 126 -13.06 3.78 1.03
C TYR A 126 -12.69 2.40 0.47
N CYS A 127 -11.64 1.77 1.02
CA CYS A 127 -11.20 0.45 0.57
C CYS A 127 -12.28 -0.61 0.79
N ARG A 128 -12.89 -0.64 1.99
CA ARG A 128 -13.98 -1.56 2.32
C ARG A 128 -15.15 -1.42 1.35
N ALA A 129 -15.54 -0.19 1.04
CA ALA A 129 -16.63 0.07 0.10
C ALA A 129 -16.29 -0.31 -1.35
N LEU A 130 -15.05 -0.06 -1.79
CA LEU A 130 -14.60 -0.42 -3.13
C LEU A 130 -14.48 -1.94 -3.30
N PHE A 131 -13.71 -2.59 -2.43
CA PHE A 131 -13.43 -4.03 -2.50
C PHE A 131 -14.67 -4.85 -2.18
N GLY A 132 -15.54 -4.40 -1.27
CA GLY A 132 -16.84 -5.03 -1.02
C GLY A 132 -17.79 -5.03 -2.24
N ARG A 133 -17.62 -4.09 -3.19
CA ARG A 133 -18.35 -4.13 -4.47
C ARG A 133 -17.70 -5.04 -5.51
N LEU A 134 -16.40 -5.32 -5.38
CA LEU A 134 -15.66 -6.23 -6.25
C LEU A 134 -15.82 -7.69 -5.80
N ALA A 135 -15.96 -7.92 -4.49
CA ALA A 135 -16.23 -9.21 -3.87
C ALA A 135 -17.51 -9.14 -3.01
N PRO A 136 -18.70 -9.11 -3.63
CA PRO A 136 -19.97 -8.93 -2.91
C PRO A 136 -20.26 -10.06 -1.92
N ASP A 137 -19.74 -11.27 -2.16
CA ASP A 137 -19.97 -12.45 -1.31
C ASP A 137 -19.12 -12.46 -0.04
N THR A 138 -18.12 -11.59 0.08
CA THR A 138 -17.31 -11.49 1.28
C THR A 138 -18.11 -10.88 2.44
N ALA A 139 -18.32 -11.68 3.49
CA ALA A 139 -19.06 -11.23 4.68
C ALA A 139 -18.19 -10.37 5.61
N ARG A 140 -16.92 -10.76 5.78
CA ARG A 140 -15.96 -10.13 6.68
C ARG A 140 -14.58 -10.05 6.06
N TRP A 141 -13.91 -8.93 6.29
CA TRP A 141 -12.54 -8.64 5.92
C TRP A 141 -11.64 -8.68 7.15
N HIS A 142 -10.50 -9.35 6.99
CA HIS A 142 -9.29 -9.12 7.76
C HIS A 142 -8.47 -8.07 7.02
N ILE A 143 -8.15 -6.97 7.70
CA ILE A 143 -7.49 -5.82 7.11
C ILE A 143 -6.16 -5.61 7.82
N GLU A 144 -5.09 -5.43 7.04
CA GLU A 144 -3.81 -5.02 7.59
C GLU A 144 -3.37 -3.71 6.96
N ALA A 145 -2.87 -2.79 7.79
CA ALA A 145 -2.23 -1.57 7.33
C ALA A 145 -0.75 -1.56 7.72
N HIS A 146 0.08 -1.22 6.75
CA HIS A 146 1.52 -1.11 6.89
C HIS A 146 1.94 0.32 6.56
N GLN A 147 2.56 1.00 7.52
CA GLN A 147 3.29 2.22 7.24
C GLN A 147 4.70 1.82 6.82
N PHE A 148 5.15 2.23 5.64
CA PHE A 148 6.50 1.97 5.15
C PHE A 148 7.20 3.27 4.78
N ARG A 149 8.43 3.44 5.27
CA ARG A 149 9.42 4.36 4.72
C ARG A 149 10.57 3.54 4.14
N ILE A 150 10.88 3.80 2.88
CA ILE A 150 12.05 3.25 2.18
C ILE A 150 13.06 4.37 2.02
N GLU A 151 14.19 4.28 2.71
CA GLU A 151 15.31 5.22 2.66
C GLU A 151 16.27 4.80 1.55
N ALA A 152 16.82 5.77 0.82
CA ALA A 152 17.96 5.56 -0.06
C ALA A 152 19.14 6.38 0.47
N ARG A 153 20.36 5.86 0.32
CA ARG A 153 21.58 6.53 0.78
C ARG A 153 22.64 6.52 -0.33
N PRO A 154 23.66 7.38 -0.26
CA PRO A 154 24.77 7.31 -1.21
C PRO A 154 25.41 5.91 -1.18
N GLY A 155 25.42 5.23 -2.33
CA GLY A 155 25.96 3.87 -2.46
C GLY A 155 25.03 2.73 -1.99
N GLU A 156 23.84 3.02 -1.46
CA GLU A 156 22.86 2.03 -1.03
C GLU A 156 21.46 2.36 -1.58
N TYR A 157 20.98 1.52 -2.49
CA TYR A 157 19.62 1.64 -3.02
C TYR A 157 18.58 1.31 -1.94
N GLY A 158 17.53 2.13 -1.86
CA GLY A 158 16.31 1.74 -1.14
C GLY A 158 15.49 0.78 -2.00
N LYS A 159 15.11 -0.38 -1.47
CA LYS A 159 14.33 -1.39 -2.23
C LYS A 159 12.92 -1.51 -1.66
N PRO A 160 11.88 -0.95 -2.30
CA PRO A 160 10.52 -1.10 -1.78
C PRO A 160 10.03 -2.55 -1.80
N THR A 161 10.38 -3.29 -2.86
CA THR A 161 10.04 -4.70 -3.06
C THR A 161 11.32 -5.51 -3.28
N PRO A 162 12.09 -5.81 -2.21
CA PRO A 162 13.40 -6.45 -2.34
C PRO A 162 13.35 -7.88 -2.89
N GLU A 163 12.23 -8.57 -2.70
CA GLU A 163 11.89 -9.85 -3.36
C GLU A 163 11.62 -9.71 -4.87
N GLY A 164 11.51 -8.49 -5.38
CA GLY A 164 11.11 -8.20 -6.75
C GLY A 164 9.60 -8.26 -6.95
N MET A 165 9.19 -8.74 -8.11
CA MET A 165 7.79 -8.82 -8.50
C MET A 165 7.07 -9.94 -7.75
N HIS A 166 6.04 -9.60 -7.00
CA HIS A 166 5.36 -10.51 -6.07
C HIS A 166 3.84 -10.32 -6.08
N ARG A 167 3.18 -11.15 -5.27
CA ARG A 167 1.80 -11.02 -4.82
C ARG A 167 1.83 -11.07 -3.29
N ASP A 168 0.90 -10.41 -2.64
CA ASP A 168 0.90 -10.28 -1.19
C ASP A 168 0.30 -11.49 -0.46
N GLY A 169 -0.49 -12.31 -1.17
CA GLY A 169 -1.22 -13.45 -0.61
C GLY A 169 -2.53 -13.04 0.05
N VAL A 170 -3.17 -12.01 -0.50
CA VAL A 170 -4.44 -11.42 -0.03
C VAL A 170 -5.43 -11.34 -1.20
N ASP A 171 -6.59 -10.71 -1.01
CA ASP A 171 -7.56 -10.53 -2.10
C ASP A 171 -7.33 -9.19 -2.82
N TYR A 172 -7.16 -8.10 -2.06
CA TYR A 172 -6.98 -6.76 -2.62
C TYR A 172 -5.94 -5.94 -1.86
N VAL A 173 -5.27 -5.05 -2.58
CA VAL A 173 -4.22 -4.17 -2.05
C VAL A 173 -4.47 -2.73 -2.49
N LEU A 174 -4.30 -1.79 -1.56
CA LEU A 174 -4.09 -0.37 -1.82
C LEU A 174 -2.63 -0.03 -1.46
N VAL A 175 -1.91 0.62 -2.36
CA VAL A 175 -0.64 1.31 -2.08
C VAL A 175 -0.88 2.80 -2.30
N LEU A 176 -0.84 3.58 -1.23
CA LEU A 176 -1.06 5.04 -1.24
C LEU A 176 0.24 5.77 -0.93
N LEU A 177 0.66 6.68 -1.81
CA LEU A 177 1.82 7.53 -1.57
C LEU A 177 1.50 8.57 -0.49
N ILE A 178 2.33 8.60 0.55
CA ILE A 178 2.23 9.59 1.63
C ILE A 178 3.18 10.74 1.37
N ASN A 179 4.43 10.41 1.03
CA ASN A 179 5.45 11.38 0.74
C ASN A 179 6.54 10.76 -0.15
N ARG A 180 7.21 11.59 -0.92
CA ARG A 180 8.35 11.23 -1.75
C ARG A 180 9.33 12.39 -1.71
N ARG A 181 10.58 12.11 -1.35
CA ARG A 181 11.59 13.16 -1.22
C ARG A 181 12.92 12.73 -1.82
N ASN A 182 13.46 13.58 -2.70
CA ASN A 182 14.85 13.50 -3.19
C ASN A 182 15.23 12.10 -3.71
N ILE A 183 14.32 11.43 -4.42
CA ILE A 183 14.59 10.10 -4.98
C ILE A 183 14.25 10.04 -6.47
N ARG A 184 15.09 9.32 -7.21
CA ARG A 184 14.79 8.87 -8.58
C ARG A 184 14.08 7.52 -8.55
N SER A 185 13.44 7.16 -9.67
CA SER A 185 12.85 5.84 -9.89
C SER A 185 11.70 5.52 -8.93
N GLY A 186 11.62 4.32 -8.35
CA GLY A 186 10.43 3.88 -7.61
C GLY A 186 9.21 3.67 -8.50
N THR A 187 9.46 3.21 -9.73
CA THR A 187 8.42 2.92 -10.72
C THR A 187 7.72 1.62 -10.35
N THR A 188 6.40 1.67 -10.23
CA THR A 188 5.54 0.49 -10.07
C THR A 188 5.35 -0.17 -11.43
N THR A 189 5.45 -1.50 -11.45
CA THR A 189 5.13 -2.34 -12.61
C THR A 189 4.05 -3.34 -12.22
N ILE A 190 3.09 -3.57 -13.12
CA ILE A 190 1.97 -4.50 -12.95
C ILE A 190 2.03 -5.53 -14.08
N HIS A 191 1.87 -6.80 -13.74
CA HIS A 191 1.97 -7.92 -14.68
C HIS A 191 0.82 -8.91 -14.48
N ASP A 192 0.41 -9.59 -15.56
CA ASP A 192 -0.52 -10.72 -15.49
C ASP A 192 0.13 -11.96 -14.85
N LEU A 193 -0.63 -13.04 -14.71
CA LEU A 193 -0.15 -14.31 -14.14
C LEU A 193 0.91 -15.01 -15.02
N ASP A 194 0.96 -14.70 -16.31
CA ASP A 194 1.99 -15.14 -17.26
C ASP A 194 3.21 -14.20 -17.26
N LYS A 195 3.28 -13.25 -16.33
CA LYS A 195 4.34 -12.23 -16.17
C LYS A 195 4.45 -11.22 -17.32
N ARG A 196 3.43 -11.10 -18.18
CA ARG A 196 3.39 -10.06 -19.21
C ARG A 196 3.03 -8.72 -18.58
N THR A 197 3.71 -7.65 -18.99
CA THR A 197 3.46 -6.30 -18.46
C THR A 197 2.07 -5.82 -18.86
N LEU A 198 1.29 -5.42 -17.86
CA LEU A 198 -0.01 -4.78 -18.00
C LEU A 198 0.10 -3.25 -17.88
N GLY A 199 0.99 -2.76 -17.01
CA GLY A 199 1.16 -1.34 -16.78
C GLY A 199 2.46 -0.98 -16.06
N SER A 200 2.88 0.26 -16.21
CA SER A 200 4.06 0.83 -15.55
C SER A 200 3.81 2.31 -15.28
N PHE A 201 3.97 2.74 -14.02
CA PHE A 201 3.71 4.12 -13.60
C PHE A 201 4.49 4.43 -12.30
N THR A 202 4.71 5.70 -12.01
CA THR A 202 5.41 6.15 -10.79
C THR A 202 4.46 6.97 -9.95
N LEU A 203 4.34 6.63 -8.67
CA LEU A 203 3.62 7.50 -7.72
C LEU A 203 4.55 8.68 -7.39
N THR A 204 4.12 9.90 -7.74
CA THR A 204 4.90 11.14 -7.61
C THR A 204 4.33 12.07 -6.57
N ASP A 205 3.00 12.18 -6.47
CA ASP A 205 2.33 13.16 -5.64
C ASP A 205 1.63 12.50 -4.44
N PRO A 206 1.66 13.12 -3.24
CA PRO A 206 0.91 12.58 -2.10
C PRO A 206 -0.57 12.35 -2.46
N LEU A 207 -1.06 11.15 -2.12
CA LEU A 207 -2.34 10.56 -2.52
C LEU A 207 -2.38 9.86 -3.88
N ASP A 208 -1.30 9.85 -4.66
CA ASP A 208 -1.21 8.89 -5.78
C ASP A 208 -1.36 7.46 -5.24
N ALA A 209 -2.15 6.65 -5.93
CA ALA A 209 -2.49 5.31 -5.48
C ALA A 209 -2.39 4.24 -6.56
N ALA A 210 -1.95 3.06 -6.16
CA ALA A 210 -2.15 1.82 -6.90
C ALA A 210 -3.17 0.95 -6.15
N LEU A 211 -4.20 0.46 -6.85
CA LEU A 211 -5.11 -0.55 -6.34
C LEU A 211 -4.95 -1.82 -7.16
N VAL A 212 -4.87 -2.97 -6.50
CA VAL A 212 -4.54 -4.25 -7.13
C VAL A 212 -5.49 -5.34 -6.64
N ASP A 213 -6.00 -6.13 -7.57
CA ASP A 213 -6.58 -7.45 -7.34
C ASP A 213 -5.42 -8.46 -7.31
N ASP A 214 -5.03 -8.86 -6.10
CA ASP A 214 -3.79 -9.61 -5.85
C ASP A 214 -3.85 -11.01 -6.47
N ALA A 215 -5.05 -11.58 -6.64
CA ALA A 215 -5.23 -12.88 -7.27
C ALA A 215 -4.90 -12.86 -8.77
N ARG A 216 -4.98 -11.69 -9.42
CA ARG A 216 -4.88 -11.54 -10.89
C ARG A 216 -3.59 -10.88 -11.35
N CYS A 217 -2.94 -10.11 -10.49
CA CYS A 217 -1.82 -9.28 -10.87
C CYS A 217 -0.62 -9.51 -9.96
N TYR A 218 0.53 -9.67 -10.58
CA TYR A 218 1.81 -9.44 -9.92
C TYR A 218 2.13 -7.95 -9.93
N HIS A 219 2.82 -7.48 -8.90
CA HIS A 219 3.31 -6.11 -8.84
C HIS A 219 4.71 -6.03 -8.24
N GLY A 220 5.42 -4.95 -8.55
CA GLY A 220 6.75 -4.69 -8.02
C GLY A 220 7.15 -3.24 -8.21
N VAL A 221 8.11 -2.76 -7.43
CA VAL A 221 8.59 -1.39 -7.50
C VAL A 221 10.09 -1.38 -7.69
N THR A 222 10.59 -0.64 -8.67
CA THR A 222 12.03 -0.53 -8.90
C THR A 222 12.73 0.06 -7.67
N PRO A 223 14.01 -0.27 -7.44
CA PRO A 223 14.80 0.42 -6.42
C PRO A 223 14.80 1.95 -6.60
N VAL A 224 15.06 2.65 -5.51
CA VAL A 224 15.17 4.11 -5.44
C VAL A 224 16.58 4.52 -5.05
N GLU A 225 17.05 5.64 -5.59
CA GLU A 225 18.35 6.23 -5.32
C GLU A 225 18.21 7.74 -5.03
N PRO A 226 19.11 8.36 -4.25
CA PRO A 226 19.07 9.79 -4.00
C PRO A 226 19.28 10.60 -5.30
N GLU A 227 18.45 11.63 -5.52
CA GLU A 227 18.73 12.63 -6.58
C GLU A 227 19.92 13.51 -6.20
N ASN A 228 19.91 13.99 -4.97
CA ASN A 228 21.02 14.68 -4.33
C ASN A 228 21.57 13.82 -3.18
N PRO A 229 22.78 13.25 -3.31
CA PRO A 229 23.40 12.41 -2.27
C PRO A 229 23.59 13.12 -0.91
N ALA A 230 23.57 14.45 -0.87
CA ALA A 230 23.76 15.24 0.35
C ALA A 230 22.47 15.49 1.14
N GLN A 231 21.30 15.05 0.66
CA GLN A 231 20.01 15.26 1.32
C GLN A 231 19.32 13.94 1.68
N PRO A 232 18.47 13.91 2.72
CA PRO A 232 17.64 12.74 3.00
C PRO A 232 16.79 12.36 1.79
N ALA A 233 16.78 11.07 1.44
CA ALA A 233 16.09 10.52 0.28
C ALA A 233 15.20 9.36 0.71
N TYR A 234 13.89 9.47 0.48
CA TYR A 234 12.96 8.42 0.90
C TYR A 234 11.64 8.41 0.12
N ARG A 235 10.97 7.25 0.21
CA ARG A 235 9.59 7.01 -0.26
C ARG A 235 8.74 6.50 0.90
N ASP A 236 7.65 7.20 1.18
CA ASP A 236 6.68 6.87 2.21
C ASP A 236 5.38 6.39 1.58
N VAL A 237 4.95 5.18 1.94
CA VAL A 237 3.66 4.63 1.52
C VAL A 237 2.89 4.04 2.68
N LEU A 238 1.57 4.16 2.58
CA LEU A 238 0.62 3.32 3.30
C LEU A 238 0.23 2.17 2.38
N VAL A 239 0.43 0.93 2.84
CA VAL A 239 -0.11 -0.26 2.19
C VAL A 239 -1.27 -0.78 3.03
N VAL A 240 -2.45 -0.95 2.42
CA VAL A 240 -3.62 -1.54 3.07
C VAL A 240 -4.01 -2.79 2.30
N THR A 241 -4.07 -3.92 2.98
CA THR A 241 -4.44 -5.21 2.39
C THR A 241 -5.77 -5.68 2.95
N PHE A 242 -6.59 -6.25 2.09
CA PHE A 242 -7.87 -6.85 2.43
C PHE A 242 -7.81 -8.33 2.09
N ARG A 243 -8.06 -9.16 3.09
CA ARG A 243 -8.21 -10.62 2.94
C ARG A 243 -9.55 -11.05 3.49
N GLN A 244 -10.29 -11.88 2.78
CA GLN A 244 -11.51 -12.47 3.30
C GLN A 244 -11.19 -13.26 4.58
N ALA A 245 -11.88 -12.94 5.67
CA ALA A 245 -11.79 -13.73 6.89
C ALA A 245 -12.51 -15.07 6.63
N ARG A 246 -11.77 -16.17 6.73
CA ARG A 246 -12.38 -17.51 6.73
C ARG A 246 -12.88 -17.77 8.15
N GLY A 247 -14.16 -18.13 8.27
CA GLY A 247 -14.79 -18.53 9.53
C GLY A 247 -14.30 -19.88 10.02
#